data_AF-A0A067P154-F1
#
_entry.id   AF-A0A067P154-F1
#
_cell.length_a   1.000
_cell.length_b   1.000
_cell.length_c   1.000
_cell.angle_alpha   90.00
_cell.angle_beta   90.00
_cell.angle_gamma   90.00
#
_symmetry.space_group_name_H-M   'P 1'
#
loop_
_entity.id
_entity.type
_entity.pdbx_description
1 polymer ?
#
loop_
_entity_poly.entity_id
_entity_poly.type
_entity_poly.pdbx_seq_one_letter_code
_entity_poly.pdbx_strand_id
1 'polypeptide(L)'
;MAHLPLELFPVIFQNILKPSQLATCCLISKAASAFAVPLLYDRILIYAWHKGAKIRVVQVFNTLAKRPNLARYVHSLGLYRAAF
;
A
#
# COMPACT_ATOMS: atom_id res chain seq x y z
N MET A 1 -26.59 -5.22 -9.41
CA MET A 1 -25.22 -4.90 -8.93
C MET A 1 -25.11 -5.43 -7.52
N ALA A 2 -24.26 -6.43 -7.27
CA ALA A 2 -24.11 -7.01 -5.94
C ALA A 2 -23.43 -5.99 -5.02
N HIS A 3 -24.15 -5.50 -4.01
CA HIS A 3 -23.56 -4.71 -2.94
C HIS A 3 -22.82 -5.67 -2.00
N LEU A 4 -21.50 -5.75 -2.13
CA LEU A 4 -20.69 -6.48 -1.17
C LEU A 4 -20.81 -5.80 0.21
N PRO A 5 -21.19 -6.52 1.27
CA PRO A 5 -21.21 -5.96 2.63
C PRO A 5 -19.84 -5.39 3.01
N LEU A 6 -19.84 -4.20 3.63
CA LEU A 6 -18.60 -3.49 4.01
C LEU A 6 -17.73 -4.30 4.98
N GLU A 7 -18.38 -5.10 5.81
CA GLU A 7 -17.77 -5.98 6.81
C GLU A 7 -16.86 -7.06 6.20
N LEU A 8 -17.04 -7.37 4.91
CA LEU A 8 -16.20 -8.33 4.20
C LEU A 8 -14.89 -7.73 3.70
N PHE A 9 -14.79 -6.41 3.55
CA PHE A 9 -13.57 -5.78 3.03
C PHE A 9 -12.33 -6.07 3.88
N PRO A 10 -12.35 -5.92 5.22
CA PRO A 10 -11.19 -6.26 6.05
C PRO A 10 -10.75 -7.71 5.84
N VAL A 11 -11.71 -8.65 5.86
CA VAL A 11 -11.43 -10.09 5.74
C VAL A 11 -10.83 -10.42 4.37
N ILE A 12 -11.36 -9.85 3.30
CA ILE A 12 -10.85 -10.08 1.94
C ILE A 12 -9.47 -9.43 1.77
N PHE A 13 -9.31 -8.17 2.19
CA PHE A 13 -8.09 -7.42 1.92
C PHE A 13 -6.89 -7.88 2.75
N GLN A 14 -7.12 -8.44 3.95
CA GLN A 14 -6.05 -9.07 4.76
C GLN A 14 -5.35 -10.23 4.03
N ASN A 15 -6.03 -10.87 3.07
CA ASN A 15 -5.47 -11.96 2.29
C ASN A 15 -4.70 -11.49 1.03
N ILE A 16 -4.68 -10.18 0.75
CA ILE A 16 -4.01 -9.63 -0.43
C ILE A 16 -2.56 -9.27 -0.09
N LEU A 17 -1.62 -10.08 -0.59
CA LEU A 17 -0.19 -9.91 -0.31
C LEU A 17 0.50 -8.92 -1.24
N LYS A 18 -0.03 -8.70 -2.45
CA LYS A 18 0.62 -7.86 -3.46
C LYS A 18 0.16 -6.40 -3.31
N PRO A 19 1.06 -5.44 -3.11
CA PRO A 19 0.70 -4.02 -3.04
C PRO A 19 -0.03 -3.51 -4.28
N SER A 20 0.27 -4.04 -5.46
CA SER A 20 -0.43 -3.68 -6.70
C SER A 20 -1.91 -4.06 -6.67
N GLN A 21 -2.26 -5.20 -6.06
CA GLN A 21 -3.65 -5.63 -5.91
C GLN A 21 -4.38 -4.78 -4.87
N LEU A 22 -3.73 -4.45 -3.74
CA LEU A 22 -4.28 -3.50 -2.76
C LEU A 22 -4.53 -2.11 -3.38
N ALA A 23 -3.63 -1.64 -4.24
CA ALA A 23 -3.82 -0.39 -4.97
C ALA A 23 -5.05 -0.44 -5.88
N THR A 24 -5.33 -1.58 -6.54
CA THR A 24 -6.57 -1.78 -7.30
C THR A 24 -7.80 -1.76 -6.38
N CYS A 25 -7.74 -2.38 -5.20
CA CYS A 25 -8.83 -2.35 -4.22
C CYS A 25 -9.20 -0.93 -3.78
N CYS A 26 -8.20 -0.05 -3.65
CA CYS A 26 -8.43 1.37 -3.33
C CYS A 26 -9.28 2.13 -4.36
N LEU A 27 -9.41 1.61 -5.59
CA LEU A 27 -10.13 2.25 -6.70
C LEU A 27 -11.56 1.73 -6.88
N ILE A 28 -11.94 0.65 -6.20
CA ILE A 28 -13.27 0.01 -6.37
C ILE A 28 -14.39 0.94 -5.88
N SER A 29 -14.20 1.56 -4.71
CA SER A 29 -15.15 2.50 -4.12
C SER A 29 -14.50 3.29 -2.99
N LYS A 30 -15.13 4.38 -2.54
CA LYS A 30 -14.67 5.14 -1.35
C LYS A 30 -14.59 4.26 -0.10
N ALA A 31 -15.56 3.36 0.10
CA ALA A 31 -15.57 2.46 1.24
C ALA A 31 -14.41 1.44 1.16
N ALA A 32 -14.22 0.80 0.00
CA ALA A 32 -13.08 -0.09 -0.22
C ALA A 32 -11.74 0.63 0.01
N SER A 33 -11.62 1.88 -0.47
CA SER A 33 -10.44 2.72 -0.23
C SER A 33 -10.13 2.92 1.25
N ALA A 34 -11.16 3.16 2.08
CA ALA A 34 -10.99 3.35 3.52
C ALA A 34 -10.39 2.11 4.21
N PHE A 35 -10.67 0.89 3.72
CA PHE A 35 -10.12 -0.36 4.25
C PHE A 35 -8.79 -0.76 3.61
N ALA A 36 -8.58 -0.48 2.32
CA ALA A 36 -7.39 -0.91 1.58
C ALA A 36 -6.19 0.03 1.77
N VAL A 37 -6.40 1.34 1.93
CA VAL A 37 -5.30 2.31 2.09
C VAL A 37 -4.42 2.01 3.31
N PRO A 38 -4.95 1.70 4.50
CA PRO A 38 -4.12 1.34 5.64
C PRO A 38 -3.22 0.13 5.34
N LEU A 39 -3.76 -0.90 4.70
CA LEU A 39 -3.02 -2.12 4.34
C LEU A 39 -1.96 -1.85 3.26
N LEU A 40 -2.26 -0.99 2.29
CA LEU A 40 -1.33 -0.63 1.22
C LEU A 40 -0.09 0.10 1.75
N TYR A 41 -0.27 0.94 2.76
CA TYR A 41 0.81 1.75 3.34
C TYR A 41 1.46 1.10 4.58
N ASP A 42 0.90 0.03 5.14
CA ASP A 42 1.41 -0.69 6.32
C ASP A 42 2.91 -1.03 6.19
N ARG A 43 3.29 -1.66 5.06
CA ARG A 43 4.68 -2.01 4.75
C ARG A 43 5.07 -1.55 3.36
N ILE A 44 6.03 -0.64 3.29
CA ILE A 44 6.61 -0.16 2.05
C ILE A 44 8.01 -0.74 1.89
N LEU A 45 8.16 -1.67 0.94
CA LEU A 45 9.44 -2.27 0.58
C LEU A 45 9.86 -1.82 -0.82
N ILE A 46 11.04 -1.24 -0.91
CA ILE A 46 11.66 -0.89 -2.19
C ILE A 46 12.78 -1.88 -2.48
N TYR A 47 12.65 -2.60 -3.59
CA TYR A 47 13.63 -3.59 -4.04
C TYR A 47 14.85 -2.87 -4.62
N ALA A 48 16.00 -3.03 -3.98
CA ALA A 48 17.20 -2.27 -4.32
C ALA A 48 17.72 -2.56 -5.74
N TRP A 49 17.47 -3.75 -6.28
CA TRP A 49 17.89 -4.18 -7.62
C TRP A 49 16.91 -3.80 -8.73
N HIS A 50 15.74 -3.24 -8.42
CA HIS A 50 14.80 -2.83 -9.46
C HIS A 50 15.29 -1.56 -10.16
N LYS A 51 15.13 -1.51 -11.49
CA LYS A 51 15.39 -0.31 -12.28
C LYS A 51 14.58 0.87 -11.71
N GLY A 52 15.28 1.96 -11.41
CA GLY A 52 14.67 3.16 -10.84
C GLY A 52 14.41 3.11 -9.33
N ALA A 53 15.02 2.18 -8.58
CA ALA A 53 14.84 2.11 -7.11
C ALA A 53 15.07 3.45 -6.40
N LYS A 54 16.15 4.19 -6.74
CA LYS A 54 16.44 5.52 -6.18
C LYS A 54 15.30 6.53 -6.42
N ILE A 55 14.74 6.53 -7.62
CA ILE A 55 13.62 7.42 -7.98
C ILE A 55 12.38 7.05 -7.15
N ARG A 56 12.09 5.75 -7.00
CA ARG A 56 10.97 5.29 -6.18
C ARG A 56 11.12 5.65 -4.72
N VAL A 57 12.34 5.58 -4.16
CA VAL A 57 12.62 6.06 -2.81
C VAL A 57 12.21 7.53 -2.68
N VAL A 58 12.73 8.39 -3.55
CA VAL A 58 12.41 9.82 -3.53
C VAL A 58 10.90 10.07 -3.68
N GLN A 59 10.23 9.34 -4.56
CA GLN A 59 8.77 9.45 -4.76
C GLN A 59 7.98 9.05 -3.51
N VAL A 60 8.37 7.97 -2.82
CA VAL A 60 7.74 7.53 -1.57
C VAL A 60 7.92 8.61 -0.51
N PHE A 61 9.14 9.06 -0.26
CA PHE A 61 9.39 10.11 0.75
C PHE A 61 8.65 11.41 0.43
N ASN A 62 8.63 11.84 -0.83
CA ASN A 62 7.85 13.01 -1.24
C ASN A 62 6.34 12.83 -1.02
N THR A 63 5.82 11.63 -1.28
CA THR A 63 4.40 11.33 -1.06
C THR A 63 4.06 11.39 0.42
N LEU A 64 4.86 10.75 1.27
CA LEU A 64 4.63 10.71 2.71
C LEU A 64 4.75 12.10 3.34
N ALA A 65 5.72 12.92 2.91
CA ALA A 65 5.88 14.30 3.38
C ALA A 65 4.68 15.18 3.02
N LYS A 66 4.12 15.03 1.81
CA LYS A 66 2.98 15.82 1.33
C LYS A 66 1.63 15.31 1.81
N ARG A 67 1.55 14.07 2.31
CA ARG A 67 0.30 13.40 2.69
C ARG A 67 0.44 12.76 4.09
N PRO A 68 0.39 13.56 5.17
CA PRO A 68 0.44 13.06 6.54
C PRO A 68 -0.65 12.01 6.85
N ASN A 69 -1.81 12.16 6.20
CA ASN A 69 -2.93 11.23 6.28
C ASN A 69 -2.63 9.83 5.71
N LEU A 70 -1.62 9.69 4.85
CA LEU A 70 -1.11 8.41 4.37
C LEU A 70 0.08 7.95 5.22
N ALA A 71 0.95 8.88 5.61
CA ALA A 71 2.13 8.59 6.42
C ALA A 71 1.78 7.95 7.77
N ARG A 72 0.64 8.31 8.38
CA ARG A 72 0.16 7.70 9.62
C ARG A 72 -0.09 6.19 9.55
N TYR A 73 -0.22 5.63 8.36
CA TYR A 73 -0.44 4.18 8.17
C TYR A 73 0.86 3.41 7.94
N VAL A 74 2.00 4.10 7.85
CA VAL A 74 3.29 3.44 7.60
C VAL A 74 3.82 2.87 8.91
N HIS A 75 3.82 1.54 9.02
CA HIS A 75 4.40 0.81 10.14
C HIS A 75 5.84 0.34 9.84
N SER A 76 6.14 0.03 8.58
CA SER A 76 7.48 -0.39 8.15
C SER A 76 7.86 0.23 6.81
N LEU A 77 9.03 0.86 6.76
CA LEU A 77 9.63 1.39 5.53
C LEU A 77 11.04 0.84 5.41
N GLY A 78 11.32 0.11 4.33
CA GLY A 78 12.61 -0.57 4.18
C GLY A 78 13.05 -0.77 2.74
N LEU A 79 14.35 -1.01 2.58
CA LEU A 79 14.93 -1.53 1.36
C LEU A 79 15.00 -3.05 1.46
N TYR A 80 14.41 -3.74 0.50
CA TYR A 80 14.62 -5.17 0.38
C TYR A 80 15.93 -5.40 -0.37
N ARG A 81 16.88 -6.05 0.31
CA ARG A 81 18.15 -6.56 -0.22
C ARG A 81 18.09 -8.06 -0.09
N ALA A 82 18.33 -8.80 -1.17
CA ALA A 82 18.48 -10.25 -1.07
C ALA A 82 19.74 -10.50 -0.24
N ALA A 83 19.63 -11.34 0.78
CA ALA A 83 20.81 -11.84 1.47
C ALA A 83 21.57 -12.72 0.48
N PHE A 84 22.78 -12.31 0.14
CA PHE A 84 23.79 -13.14 -0.50
C PHE A 84 24.87 -13.43 0.54
#